data_AF-A0A935QA66-F1
#
_entry.id   AF-A0A935QA66-F1
#
_cell.length_a   1.000
_cell.length_b   1.000
_cell.length_c   1.000
_cell.angle_alpha   90.00
_cell.angle_beta   90.00
_cell.angle_gamma   90.00
#
_symmetry.space_group_name_H-M   'P 1'
#
loop_
_entity.id
_entity.type
_entity.pdbx_description
1 polymer ?
#
loop_
_entity_poly.entity_id
_entity_poly.type
_entity_poly.pdbx_seq_one_letter_code
_entity_poly.pdbx_strand_id
1 'polypeptide(L)'
;MPRRAGGALRVVGHSRLEVTGCVLRHNCADRGGALAVHYGAAPLIVGTLMHDNVAWSRAGAVFVGHGYPRLVHDTVIGNRVVNPEIFDRTAGGIDHFHARPRYVGCVIYGNETNHHDRFQILEPRAFHIRYCDVQDYGEGLGGMDLDPQFRPAVHGPGDLSAASPCRDAGDFAAASPWLPPTDLAGRPRLLGAQVDMGCYEFMAATGVHDGVPSPAPLLSAGPNPANPATTLQWKLATAGRVRLTVCDLSGRRVRILLDGERAVGTHTARWDGRDDVGRRVAAGNYVVRLAGPDGEGSVKILLVP
;
A
#
# COMPACT_ATOMS: atom_id res chain seq x y z
N MET A 1 16.54 32.01 13.16
CA MET A 1 15.38 32.08 12.24
C MET A 1 14.31 31.11 12.72
N PRO A 2 13.00 31.41 12.67
CA PRO A 2 12.00 30.46 13.12
C PRO A 2 12.08 29.23 12.23
N ARG A 3 12.41 28.08 12.82
CA ARG A 3 12.53 26.79 12.14
C ARG A 3 11.13 26.35 11.71
N ARG A 4 10.68 26.81 10.53
CA ARG A 4 9.32 26.58 10.00
C ARG A 4 9.17 25.11 9.64
N ALA A 5 8.31 24.38 10.35
CA ALA A 5 8.00 22.99 10.04
C ALA A 5 6.59 22.88 9.46
N GLY A 6 6.39 22.02 8.46
CA GLY A 6 5.10 21.79 7.81
C GLY A 6 4.79 22.86 6.77
N GLY A 7 5.32 22.70 5.55
CA GLY A 7 5.21 23.71 4.50
C GLY A 7 3.78 23.93 4.02
N ALA A 8 2.98 22.86 3.91
CA ALA A 8 1.53 22.97 3.68
C ALA A 8 0.74 22.92 4.99
N LEU A 9 1.01 21.92 5.82
CA LEU A 9 0.25 21.66 7.05
C LEU A 9 1.18 21.51 8.25
N ARG A 10 0.82 22.18 9.35
CA ARG A 10 1.46 22.00 10.66
C ARG A 10 0.41 21.68 11.71
N VAL A 11 0.40 20.44 12.20
CA VAL A 11 -0.55 19.95 13.19
C VAL A 11 0.14 19.82 14.55
N VAL A 12 -0.40 20.48 15.58
CA VAL A 12 0.24 20.58 16.91
C VAL A 12 -0.75 20.39 18.05
N GLY A 13 -0.25 20.11 19.26
CA GLY A 13 -1.01 20.24 20.51
C GLY A 13 -2.22 19.31 20.60
N HIS A 14 -1.98 18.00 20.55
CA HIS A 14 -3.04 16.98 20.64
C HIS A 14 -4.17 17.06 19.58
N SER A 15 -4.01 17.90 18.56
CA SER A 15 -5.01 18.08 17.49
C SER A 15 -5.20 16.83 16.64
N ARG A 16 -6.42 16.64 16.11
CA ARG A 16 -6.83 15.48 15.31
C ARG A 16 -7.38 15.91 13.95
N LEU A 17 -6.55 16.59 13.16
CA LEU A 17 -6.92 17.04 11.81
C LEU A 17 -7.22 15.82 10.91
N GLU A 18 -8.26 15.90 10.10
CA GLU A 18 -8.56 14.93 9.04
C GLU A 18 -8.32 15.56 7.67
N VAL A 19 -7.60 14.87 6.79
CA VAL A 19 -7.33 15.28 5.41
C VAL A 19 -7.54 14.08 4.50
N THR A 20 -8.42 14.21 3.51
CA THR A 20 -8.77 13.09 2.63
C THR A 20 -8.72 13.53 1.16
N GLY A 21 -8.15 12.70 0.30
CA GLY A 21 -8.21 12.89 -1.16
C GLY A 21 -7.55 14.19 -1.64
N CYS A 22 -6.45 14.60 -1.00
CA CYS A 22 -5.78 15.87 -1.29
C CYS A 22 -4.47 15.67 -2.08
N VAL A 23 -3.94 16.76 -2.64
CA VAL A 23 -2.58 16.82 -3.21
C VAL A 23 -1.79 17.90 -2.48
N LEU A 24 -0.69 17.52 -1.83
CA LEU A 24 0.24 18.42 -1.16
C LEU A 24 1.54 18.40 -1.96
N ARG A 25 1.78 19.46 -2.76
CA ARG A 25 2.94 19.52 -3.65
C ARG A 25 3.60 20.88 -3.72
N HIS A 26 4.88 20.88 -4.07
CA HIS A 26 5.69 22.10 -4.26
C HIS A 26 5.77 22.99 -3.01
N ASN A 27 5.65 22.39 -1.83
CA ASN A 27 5.81 23.10 -0.57
C ASN A 27 7.25 23.02 -0.08
N CYS A 28 7.66 24.04 0.68
CA CYS A 28 9.01 24.12 1.23
C CYS A 28 8.98 24.48 2.71
N ALA A 29 9.76 23.77 3.52
CA ALA A 29 9.90 24.03 4.96
C ALA A 29 11.32 23.71 5.44
N ASP A 30 11.64 24.06 6.69
CA ASP A 30 12.85 23.54 7.33
C ASP A 30 12.72 22.02 7.55
N ARG A 31 11.56 21.58 8.05
CA ARG A 31 11.26 20.17 8.33
C ARG A 31 9.85 19.81 7.88
N GLY A 32 9.69 18.71 7.16
CA GLY A 32 8.39 18.26 6.66
C GLY A 32 7.86 19.23 5.61
N GLY A 33 8.34 19.11 4.37
CA GLY A 33 7.95 20.02 3.29
C GLY A 33 6.43 20.05 3.07
N ALA A 34 5.75 18.90 3.17
CA ALA A 34 4.29 18.82 3.12
C ALA A 34 3.65 18.99 4.50
N LEU A 35 4.02 18.13 5.45
CA LEU A 35 3.33 17.98 6.73
C LEU A 35 4.32 17.94 7.89
N ALA A 36 4.03 18.68 8.94
CA ALA A 36 4.69 18.51 10.24
C ALA A 36 3.67 18.20 11.34
N VAL A 37 3.97 17.18 12.15
CA VAL A 37 3.12 16.72 13.26
C VAL A 37 3.90 16.80 14.56
N HIS A 38 3.38 17.54 15.55
CA HIS A 38 4.08 17.75 16.81
C HIS A 38 3.19 17.64 18.05
N TYR A 39 3.84 17.43 19.20
CA TYR A 39 3.26 17.65 20.54
C TYR A 39 1.94 16.91 20.76
N GLY A 40 1.98 15.60 20.54
CA GLY A 40 0.86 14.69 20.75
C GLY A 40 -0.25 14.78 19.71
N ALA A 41 -0.10 15.59 18.66
CA ALA A 41 -1.05 15.64 17.55
C ALA A 41 -1.16 14.27 16.86
N ALA A 42 -2.37 13.94 16.42
CA ALA A 42 -2.74 12.66 15.82
C ALA A 42 -3.63 12.86 14.59
N PRO A 43 -3.11 13.48 13.51
CA PRO A 43 -3.89 13.65 12.30
C PRO A 43 -4.17 12.33 11.61
N LEU A 44 -5.33 12.25 10.94
CA LEU A 44 -5.70 11.21 10.00
C LEU A 44 -5.57 11.76 8.59
N ILE A 45 -4.66 11.22 7.80
CA ILE A 45 -4.53 11.53 6.38
C ILE A 45 -4.92 10.28 5.60
N VAL A 46 -5.72 10.45 4.55
CA VAL A 46 -6.25 9.34 3.76
C VAL A 46 -6.21 9.67 2.27
N GLY A 47 -5.76 8.71 1.45
CA GLY A 47 -5.88 8.81 -0.01
C GLY A 47 -5.21 10.04 -0.61
N THR A 48 -4.18 10.58 0.05
CA THR A 48 -3.56 11.85 -0.26
C THR A 48 -2.21 11.63 -0.95
N LEU A 49 -1.93 12.46 -1.96
CA LEU A 49 -0.65 12.48 -2.66
C LEU A 49 0.23 13.60 -2.07
N MET A 50 1.44 13.24 -1.63
CA MET A 50 2.45 14.18 -1.17
C MET A 50 3.68 14.05 -2.08
N HIS A 51 3.86 15.00 -3.01
CA HIS A 51 4.94 14.91 -3.98
C HIS A 51 5.63 16.23 -4.29
N ASP A 52 6.88 16.17 -4.74
CA ASP A 52 7.68 17.36 -5.10
C ASP A 52 7.77 18.42 -4.00
N ASN A 53 7.73 18.00 -2.73
CA ASN A 53 7.96 18.88 -1.59
C ASN A 53 9.44 18.85 -1.19
N VAL A 54 9.87 19.96 -0.60
CA VAL A 54 11.27 20.19 -0.24
C VAL A 54 11.36 20.49 1.24
N ALA A 55 12.29 19.85 1.93
CA ALA A 55 12.71 20.27 3.25
C ALA A 55 14.16 20.72 3.24
N TRP A 56 14.48 21.74 4.03
CA TRP A 56 15.85 22.20 4.16
C TRP A 56 16.71 21.19 4.91
N SER A 57 16.20 20.65 6.03
CA SER A 57 17.02 19.87 6.96
C SER A 57 16.50 18.47 7.27
N ARG A 58 15.18 18.21 7.29
CA ARG A 58 14.63 16.85 7.54
C ARG A 58 13.30 16.59 6.86
N ALA A 59 13.11 15.37 6.35
CA ALA A 59 11.87 14.89 5.72
C ALA A 59 11.30 15.82 4.65
N GLY A 60 11.63 15.54 3.39
CA GLY A 60 11.09 16.26 2.25
C GLY A 60 9.56 16.34 2.26
N ALA A 61 8.86 15.32 2.76
CA ALA A 61 7.40 15.31 2.90
C ALA A 61 6.93 15.49 4.34
N VAL A 62 7.13 14.48 5.20
CA VAL A 62 6.44 14.37 6.49
C VAL A 62 7.43 14.32 7.64
N PHE A 63 7.39 15.33 8.51
CA PHE A 63 8.15 15.34 9.75
C PHE A 63 7.25 15.08 10.96
N VAL A 64 7.65 14.18 11.85
CA VAL A 64 6.87 13.85 13.05
C VAL A 64 7.75 13.97 14.30
N GLY A 65 7.47 14.93 15.17
CA GLY A 65 8.17 15.11 16.44
C GLY A 65 7.23 14.99 17.63
N HIS A 66 7.26 13.86 18.34
CA HIS A 66 6.32 13.53 19.43
C HIS A 66 4.85 13.47 18.98
N GLY A 67 4.59 13.00 17.75
CA GLY A 67 3.24 12.89 17.17
C GLY A 67 2.78 11.45 16.93
N TYR A 68 1.50 11.30 16.59
CA TYR A 68 0.82 10.02 16.37
C TYR A 68 0.03 9.98 15.05
N PRO A 69 0.65 10.31 13.90
CA PRO A 69 -0.08 10.39 12.64
C PRO A 69 -0.59 9.02 12.19
N ARG A 70 -1.74 9.04 11.52
CA ARG A 70 -2.23 7.92 10.74
C ARG A 70 -2.25 8.31 9.27
N LEU A 71 -1.58 7.51 8.44
CA LEU A 71 -1.63 7.59 6.99
C LEU A 71 -2.35 6.33 6.48
N VAL A 72 -3.29 6.48 5.56
CA VAL A 72 -4.09 5.39 5.01
C VAL A 72 -4.19 5.55 3.51
N HIS A 73 -3.56 4.65 2.75
CA HIS A 73 -3.54 4.70 1.29
C HIS A 73 -3.04 6.04 0.74
N ASP A 74 -2.04 6.63 1.42
CA ASP A 74 -1.35 7.83 0.95
C ASP A 74 -0.16 7.45 0.07
N THR A 75 0.19 8.32 -0.86
CA THR A 75 1.39 8.20 -1.69
C THR A 75 2.36 9.34 -1.39
N VAL A 76 3.59 9.02 -1.00
CA VAL A 76 4.66 9.98 -0.68
C VAL A 76 5.84 9.72 -1.61
N ILE A 77 6.06 10.59 -2.59
CA ILE A 77 7.01 10.35 -3.69
C ILE A 77 7.68 11.61 -4.21
N GLY A 78 8.93 11.52 -4.65
CA GLY A 78 9.64 12.64 -5.29
C GLY A 78 9.88 13.83 -4.35
N ASN A 79 9.87 13.62 -3.04
CA ASN A 79 10.18 14.66 -2.07
C ASN A 79 11.67 14.64 -1.75
N ARG A 80 12.28 15.79 -1.47
CA ARG A 80 13.73 15.88 -1.25
C ARG A 80 14.14 16.72 -0.04
N VAL A 81 15.33 16.42 0.49
CA VAL A 81 16.01 17.24 1.50
C VAL A 81 17.23 17.94 0.88
N VAL A 82 17.41 19.24 1.13
CA VAL A 82 18.49 20.03 0.52
C VAL A 82 19.81 19.96 1.30
N ASN A 83 19.77 19.97 2.63
CA ASN A 83 20.96 19.91 3.48
C ASN A 83 20.79 18.85 4.58
N PRO A 84 20.77 17.56 4.23
CA PRO A 84 20.57 16.50 5.22
C PRO A 84 21.75 16.34 6.18
N GLU A 85 22.94 16.81 5.80
CA GLU A 85 24.19 16.81 6.59
C GLU A 85 24.05 17.52 7.97
N ILE A 86 23.04 18.39 8.12
CA ILE A 86 22.82 19.17 9.36
C ILE A 86 22.50 18.26 10.56
N PHE A 87 22.01 17.06 10.30
CA PHE A 87 21.71 16.09 11.34
C PHE A 87 22.19 14.70 10.94
N ASP A 88 22.83 13.99 11.88
CA ASP A 88 23.45 12.68 11.65
C ASP A 88 22.50 11.56 11.19
N ARG A 89 21.18 11.80 11.21
CA ARG A 89 20.12 10.88 10.79
C ARG A 89 18.90 11.67 10.31
N THR A 90 18.64 11.65 9.02
CA THR A 90 17.48 12.31 8.37
C THR A 90 16.90 11.41 7.30
N ALA A 91 15.60 11.54 7.01
CA ALA A 91 14.99 10.82 5.90
C ALA A 91 14.66 11.73 4.72
N GLY A 92 14.75 11.20 3.51
CA GLY A 92 14.32 11.90 2.28
C GLY A 92 12.81 12.18 2.24
N GLY A 93 11.98 11.18 2.56
CA GLY A 93 10.52 11.27 2.52
C GLY A 93 9.89 11.59 3.87
N ILE A 94 9.95 10.64 4.80
CA ILE A 94 9.30 10.74 6.12
C ILE A 94 10.30 10.46 7.24
N ASP A 95 10.38 11.38 8.21
CA ASP A 95 11.26 11.31 9.38
C ASP A 95 10.42 11.40 10.66
N HIS A 96 10.70 10.49 11.60
CA HIS A 96 10.05 10.43 12.91
C HIS A 96 11.07 10.58 14.03
N PHE A 97 10.69 11.36 15.04
CA PHE A 97 11.41 11.51 16.30
C PHE A 97 10.43 11.36 17.47
N HIS A 98 10.65 10.35 18.31
CA HIS A 98 9.78 10.03 19.46
C HIS A 98 8.29 9.89 19.12
N ALA A 99 7.98 9.34 17.95
CA ALA A 99 6.62 9.26 17.41
C ALA A 99 5.94 7.90 17.65
N ARG A 100 4.65 7.83 17.33
CA ARG A 100 3.90 6.56 17.15
C ARG A 100 3.11 6.53 15.84
N PRO A 101 3.78 6.34 14.68
CA PRO A 101 3.10 6.32 13.40
C PRO A 101 2.29 5.06 13.17
N ARG A 102 1.16 5.19 12.46
CA ARG A 102 0.31 4.09 12.01
C ARG A 102 0.01 4.23 10.52
N TYR A 103 0.66 3.44 9.69
CA TYR A 103 0.54 3.51 8.23
C TYR A 103 -0.06 2.21 7.69
N VAL A 104 -1.04 2.35 6.80
CA VAL A 104 -1.72 1.22 6.17
C VAL A 104 -1.88 1.50 4.68
N GLY A 105 -1.51 0.56 3.82
CA GLY A 105 -1.76 0.71 2.38
C GLY A 105 -0.94 1.81 1.70
N CYS A 106 0.09 2.36 2.34
CA CYS A 106 0.79 3.55 1.83
C CYS A 106 1.91 3.17 0.85
N VAL A 107 2.19 4.05 -0.12
CA VAL A 107 3.35 3.95 -1.00
C VAL A 107 4.31 5.08 -0.67
N ILE A 108 5.51 4.77 -0.21
CA ILE A 108 6.55 5.71 0.17
C ILE A 108 7.82 5.34 -0.61
N TYR A 109 7.98 5.96 -1.77
CA TYR A 109 9.00 5.54 -2.75
C TYR A 109 9.61 6.73 -3.47
N GLY A 110 10.84 6.61 -3.96
CA GLY A 110 11.47 7.63 -4.81
C GLY A 110 11.65 9.00 -4.15
N ASN A 111 11.80 9.04 -2.82
CA ASN A 111 12.13 10.28 -2.10
C ASN A 111 13.64 10.42 -1.98
N GLU A 112 14.17 11.61 -2.23
CA GLU A 112 15.61 11.87 -2.36
C GLU A 112 16.23 12.35 -1.04
N THR A 113 17.39 11.79 -0.72
CA THR A 113 18.33 12.31 0.27
C THR A 113 19.73 11.87 -0.15
N ASN A 114 20.74 12.72 0.04
CA ASN A 114 22.13 12.42 -0.30
C ASN A 114 22.96 11.86 0.87
N HIS A 115 22.32 11.54 2.00
CA HIS A 115 23.05 11.16 3.22
C HIS A 115 22.53 9.87 3.91
N HIS A 116 21.26 9.48 3.72
CA HIS A 116 20.59 8.49 4.59
C HIS A 116 19.40 7.74 3.92
N ASP A 117 18.63 7.00 4.72
CA ASP A 117 17.42 6.25 4.33
C ASP A 117 16.34 7.17 3.72
N ARG A 118 15.57 6.66 2.76
CA ARG A 118 14.45 7.41 2.15
C ARG A 118 13.23 7.50 3.06
N PHE A 119 13.15 6.61 4.04
CA PHE A 119 12.17 6.56 5.10
C PHE A 119 12.87 6.22 6.42
N GLN A 120 12.55 6.94 7.50
CA GLN A 120 13.19 6.66 8.79
C GLN A 120 12.23 6.74 9.97
N ILE A 121 12.46 5.86 10.94
CA ILE A 121 11.84 5.90 12.26
C ILE A 121 12.94 5.98 13.32
N LEU A 122 13.17 7.16 13.89
CA LEU A 122 14.13 7.34 14.98
C LEU A 122 13.42 7.30 16.33
N GLU A 123 13.94 6.43 17.21
CA GLU A 123 13.48 6.27 18.59
C GLU A 123 11.96 6.09 18.72
N PRO A 124 11.37 5.09 18.02
CA PRO A 124 9.93 4.88 18.10
C PRO A 124 9.51 4.50 19.51
N ARG A 125 8.43 5.12 19.99
CA ARG A 125 7.76 4.61 21.20
C ARG A 125 6.90 3.38 20.89
N ALA A 126 6.38 3.28 19.66
CA ALA A 126 5.66 2.15 19.06
C ALA A 126 5.38 2.51 17.60
N PHE A 127 5.25 1.57 16.67
CA PHE A 127 4.81 1.88 15.30
C PHE A 127 4.04 0.70 14.69
N HIS A 128 3.19 1.01 13.71
CA HIS A 128 2.36 0.01 13.02
C HIS A 128 2.30 0.33 11.53
N ILE A 129 3.18 -0.28 10.75
CA ILE A 129 3.27 -0.09 9.30
C ILE A 129 2.91 -1.42 8.67
N ARG A 130 1.83 -1.48 7.91
CA ARG A 130 1.32 -2.73 7.32
C ARG A 130 0.78 -2.50 5.92
N TYR A 131 0.99 -3.46 5.04
CA TYR A 131 0.54 -3.40 3.65
C TYR A 131 1.00 -2.11 2.98
N CYS A 132 2.24 -1.70 3.27
CA CYS A 132 2.83 -0.50 2.67
C CYS A 132 3.97 -0.91 1.76
N ASP A 133 4.18 -0.16 0.70
CA ASP A 133 5.39 -0.21 -0.11
C ASP A 133 6.32 0.90 0.35
N VAL A 134 7.46 0.57 0.95
CA VAL A 134 8.35 1.55 1.57
C VAL A 134 9.78 1.26 1.13
N GLN A 135 10.32 2.17 0.33
CA GLN A 135 11.67 2.04 -0.20
C GLN A 135 12.71 2.02 0.92
N ASP A 136 13.65 1.07 0.82
CA ASP A 136 14.73 0.83 1.78
C ASP A 136 14.27 0.49 3.21
N TYR A 137 12.99 0.14 3.40
CA TYR A 137 12.44 -0.24 4.71
C TYR A 137 11.89 -1.68 4.63
N GLY A 138 12.78 -2.63 4.92
CA GLY A 138 12.67 -4.04 4.57
C GLY A 138 11.40 -4.82 4.96
N GLU A 139 11.25 -5.96 4.28
CA GLU A 139 10.09 -6.87 4.13
C GLU A 139 9.50 -7.47 5.43
N GLY A 140 10.09 -7.22 6.61
CA GLY A 140 9.85 -7.95 7.86
C GLY A 140 8.58 -7.61 8.65
N LEU A 141 7.76 -6.66 8.20
CA LEU A 141 6.56 -6.19 8.94
C LEU A 141 5.27 -6.16 8.09
N GLY A 142 5.26 -6.88 6.96
CA GLY A 142 4.15 -6.88 6.02
C GLY A 142 4.15 -5.67 5.09
N GLY A 143 5.33 -5.06 4.88
CA GLY A 143 5.57 -4.09 3.82
C GLY A 143 6.41 -4.70 2.70
N MET A 144 6.35 -4.10 1.52
CA MET A 144 7.16 -4.42 0.35
C MET A 144 8.18 -3.30 0.11
N ASP A 145 9.24 -3.61 -0.61
CA ASP A 145 10.24 -2.66 -1.10
C ASP A 145 10.49 -2.97 -2.57
N LEU A 146 9.53 -2.60 -3.41
CA LEU A 146 9.57 -2.85 -4.85
C LEU A 146 9.23 -1.56 -5.59
N ASP A 147 9.72 -1.39 -6.82
CA ASP A 147 9.30 -0.26 -7.64
C ASP A 147 7.75 -0.30 -7.80
N PRO A 148 7.02 0.75 -7.36
CA PRO A 148 5.56 0.81 -7.49
C PRO A 148 5.10 0.78 -8.94
N GLN A 149 5.97 1.10 -9.91
CA GLN A 149 5.67 1.14 -11.33
C GLN A 149 4.46 2.03 -11.65
N PHE A 150 4.49 3.27 -11.15
CA PHE A 150 3.51 4.30 -11.55
C PHE A 150 3.64 4.60 -13.04
N ARG A 151 2.51 4.77 -13.72
CA ARG A 151 2.48 5.32 -15.08
C ARG A 151 2.80 6.82 -15.04
N PRO A 152 3.40 7.39 -16.09
CA PRO A 152 3.61 8.83 -16.17
C PRO A 152 2.29 9.60 -16.21
N ALA A 153 2.23 10.76 -15.55
CA ALA A 153 1.13 11.71 -15.65
C ALA A 153 1.64 13.16 -15.63
N VAL A 154 0.78 14.12 -15.99
CA VAL A 154 1.14 15.55 -16.12
C VAL A 154 1.35 16.23 -14.77
N HIS A 155 0.76 15.70 -13.70
CA HIS A 155 0.63 16.39 -12.41
C HIS A 155 1.18 15.63 -11.22
N GLY A 156 2.13 14.71 -11.45
CA GLY A 156 2.68 13.80 -10.46
C GLY A 156 2.77 12.38 -11.01
N PRO A 157 2.91 11.34 -10.16
CA PRO A 157 2.68 9.97 -10.61
C PRO A 157 1.25 9.80 -11.12
N GLY A 158 1.08 8.99 -12.16
CA GLY A 158 -0.22 8.48 -12.58
C GLY A 158 -0.66 7.30 -11.71
N ASP A 159 -1.63 6.54 -12.21
CA ASP A 159 -2.03 5.28 -11.59
C ASP A 159 -0.95 4.20 -11.74
N LEU A 160 -1.14 3.07 -11.07
CA LEU A 160 -0.23 1.94 -11.15
C LEU A 160 -0.22 1.32 -12.57
N SER A 161 0.88 0.66 -12.92
CA SER A 161 0.92 -0.18 -14.13
C SER A 161 0.23 -1.52 -13.91
N ALA A 162 -0.07 -2.24 -15.00
CA ALA A 162 -0.62 -3.58 -14.91
C ALA A 162 0.35 -4.62 -14.32
N ALA A 163 1.65 -4.32 -14.27
CA ALA A 163 2.66 -5.20 -13.69
C ALA A 163 2.98 -4.84 -12.22
N SER A 164 2.45 -3.71 -11.74
CA SER A 164 2.80 -3.13 -10.45
C SER A 164 2.67 -4.14 -9.30
N PRO A 165 3.64 -4.18 -8.38
CA PRO A 165 3.53 -4.96 -7.16
C PRO A 165 2.51 -4.38 -6.17
N CYS A 166 2.18 -3.08 -6.27
CA CYS A 166 1.21 -2.39 -5.40
C CYS A 166 -0.25 -2.72 -5.75
N ARG A 167 -0.48 -3.28 -6.93
CA ARG A 167 -1.83 -3.62 -7.40
C ARG A 167 -2.38 -4.81 -6.63
N ASP A 168 -3.60 -4.69 -6.14
CA ASP A 168 -4.33 -5.69 -5.36
C ASP A 168 -3.55 -6.13 -4.09
N ALA A 169 -2.67 -5.28 -3.58
CA ALA A 169 -1.75 -5.62 -2.49
C ALA A 169 -2.09 -4.92 -1.16
N GLY A 170 -3.07 -4.02 -1.15
CA GLY A 170 -3.60 -3.40 0.06
C GLY A 170 -4.61 -4.28 0.79
N ASP A 171 -4.75 -4.07 2.11
CA ASP A 171 -5.76 -4.74 2.93
C ASP A 171 -6.98 -3.85 3.10
N PHE A 172 -8.03 -4.14 2.34
CA PHE A 172 -9.30 -3.41 2.41
C PHE A 172 -9.92 -3.48 3.80
N ALA A 173 -9.88 -4.64 4.48
CA ALA A 173 -10.50 -4.77 5.80
C ALA A 173 -9.81 -3.85 6.81
N ALA A 174 -8.47 -3.80 6.78
CA ALA A 174 -7.70 -2.89 7.63
C ALA A 174 -7.92 -1.41 7.28
N ALA A 175 -8.16 -1.04 6.01
CA ALA A 175 -8.27 0.34 5.56
C ALA A 175 -9.71 0.90 5.49
N SER A 176 -10.70 0.03 5.31
CA SER A 176 -12.12 0.35 5.07
C SER A 176 -12.77 1.30 6.09
N PRO A 177 -12.38 1.35 7.39
CA PRO A 177 -12.96 2.33 8.30
C PRO A 177 -12.62 3.78 7.94
N TRP A 178 -11.59 4.01 7.11
CA TRP A 178 -11.10 5.35 6.77
C TRP A 178 -11.16 5.65 5.27
N LEU A 179 -11.24 4.64 4.39
CA LEU A 179 -11.17 4.85 2.95
C LEU A 179 -12.41 5.62 2.41
N PRO A 180 -12.19 6.66 1.59
CA PRO A 180 -13.27 7.29 0.82
C PRO A 180 -13.82 6.31 -0.24
N PRO A 181 -15.04 6.57 -0.79
CA PRO A 181 -15.63 5.73 -1.83
C PRO A 181 -14.80 5.72 -3.12
N THR A 182 -14.06 6.79 -3.39
CA THR A 182 -13.21 6.94 -4.58
C THR A 182 -11.77 7.27 -4.23
N ASP A 183 -10.85 6.88 -5.11
CA ASP A 183 -9.44 7.25 -5.07
C ASP A 183 -9.22 8.73 -5.46
N LEU A 184 -7.95 9.16 -5.51
CA LEU A 184 -7.59 10.53 -5.84
C LEU A 184 -7.93 10.92 -7.30
N ALA A 185 -8.08 9.95 -8.19
CA ALA A 185 -8.51 10.15 -9.58
C ALA A 185 -10.04 10.04 -9.76
N GLY A 186 -10.81 9.90 -8.67
CA GLY A 186 -12.27 9.78 -8.70
C GLY A 186 -12.77 8.38 -9.07
N ARG A 187 -11.91 7.37 -9.08
CA ARG A 187 -12.26 5.98 -9.41
C ARG A 187 -12.72 5.25 -8.15
N PRO A 188 -13.66 4.29 -8.22
CA PRO A 188 -14.07 3.52 -7.05
C PRO A 188 -12.86 2.85 -6.39
N ARG A 189 -12.72 3.00 -5.06
CA ARG A 189 -11.63 2.34 -4.30
C ARG A 189 -11.66 0.83 -4.38
N LEU A 190 -12.84 0.25 -4.49
CA LEU A 190 -13.03 -1.20 -4.59
C LEU A 190 -13.47 -1.56 -6.01
N LEU A 191 -12.56 -2.15 -6.77
CA LEU A 191 -12.87 -2.95 -7.96
C LEU A 191 -12.76 -4.43 -7.60
N GLY A 192 -13.54 -4.85 -6.60
CA GLY A 192 -13.59 -6.24 -6.16
C GLY A 192 -13.39 -6.45 -4.67
N ALA A 193 -12.37 -7.24 -4.29
CA ALA A 193 -12.13 -7.65 -2.90
C ALA A 193 -10.86 -7.05 -2.27
N GLN A 194 -9.93 -6.55 -3.09
CA GLN A 194 -8.70 -5.90 -2.64
C GLN A 194 -8.64 -4.47 -3.20
N VAL A 195 -7.79 -3.67 -2.57
CA VAL A 195 -7.53 -2.28 -2.92
C VAL A 195 -6.06 -2.14 -3.29
N ASP A 196 -5.76 -1.25 -4.22
CA ASP A 196 -4.39 -0.94 -4.55
C ASP A 196 -3.73 -0.11 -3.45
N MET A 197 -2.44 -0.34 -3.21
CA MET A 197 -1.69 0.53 -2.31
C MET A 197 -1.56 1.94 -2.90
N GLY A 198 -1.57 2.94 -2.04
CA GLY A 198 -1.40 4.34 -2.39
C GLY A 198 -2.73 5.02 -2.76
N CYS A 199 -2.60 6.23 -3.29
CA CYS A 199 -3.72 7.14 -3.51
C CYS A 199 -4.50 6.88 -4.82
N TYR A 200 -4.04 5.97 -5.68
CA TYR A 200 -4.64 5.64 -6.98
C TYR A 200 -4.95 4.15 -7.09
N GLU A 201 -6.09 3.83 -7.70
CA GLU A 201 -6.42 2.50 -8.19
C GLU A 201 -6.00 2.36 -9.66
N PHE A 202 -5.48 1.19 -10.01
CA PHE A 202 -5.19 0.77 -11.37
C PHE A 202 -6.47 0.76 -12.20
N MET A 203 -6.39 1.38 -13.38
CA MET A 203 -7.37 1.16 -14.44
C MET A 203 -6.71 0.44 -15.60
N ALA A 204 -7.30 -0.68 -16.00
CA ALA A 204 -7.06 -1.23 -17.32
C ALA A 204 -7.47 -0.16 -18.34
N ALA A 205 -6.67 0.02 -19.38
CA ALA A 205 -7.02 0.91 -20.48
C ALA A 205 -8.22 0.28 -21.23
N THR A 206 -9.42 0.49 -20.73
CA THR A 206 -10.66 0.22 -21.44
C THR A 206 -11.13 1.54 -22.01
N GLY A 207 -11.44 1.56 -23.30
CA GLY A 207 -12.22 2.65 -23.87
C GLY A 207 -13.45 2.89 -23.00
N VAL A 208 -13.76 4.17 -22.80
CA VAL A 208 -14.87 4.73 -22.01
C VAL A 208 -15.98 3.72 -21.70
N HIS A 209 -16.16 3.39 -20.43
CA HIS A 209 -17.41 2.77 -19.97
C HIS A 209 -17.93 3.52 -18.75
N ASP A 210 -19.13 4.08 -18.92
CA ASP A 210 -19.98 4.60 -17.88
C ASP A 210 -20.11 3.60 -16.72
N GLY A 211 -20.08 4.12 -15.49
CA GLY A 211 -19.99 3.37 -14.25
C GLY A 211 -21.08 2.32 -14.03
N VAL A 212 -20.79 1.08 -14.43
CA VAL A 212 -21.44 -0.12 -13.89
C VAL A 212 -20.45 -0.76 -12.91
N PRO A 213 -20.85 -1.02 -11.64
CA PRO A 213 -19.99 -1.75 -10.71
C PRO A 213 -19.59 -3.08 -11.33
N SER A 214 -18.29 -3.33 -11.46
CA SER A 214 -17.81 -4.66 -11.84
C SER A 214 -18.27 -5.66 -10.77
N PRO A 215 -18.82 -6.82 -11.13
CA PRO A 215 -19.20 -7.83 -10.14
C PRO A 215 -18.00 -8.21 -9.27
N ALA A 216 -18.24 -8.42 -7.98
CA ALA A 216 -17.20 -8.84 -7.03
C ALA A 216 -16.43 -10.07 -7.57
N PRO A 217 -15.09 -10.12 -7.42
CA PRO A 217 -14.28 -11.19 -7.97
C PRO A 217 -14.65 -12.49 -7.27
N LEU A 218 -14.76 -13.57 -8.05
CA LEU A 218 -15.14 -14.89 -7.57
C LEU A 218 -14.12 -15.47 -6.57
N LEU A 219 -12.87 -14.98 -6.57
CA LEU A 219 -11.77 -15.46 -5.73
C LEU A 219 -11.01 -14.28 -5.13
N SER A 220 -10.67 -14.35 -3.84
CA SER A 220 -9.77 -13.43 -3.15
C SER A 220 -8.69 -14.17 -2.35
N ALA A 221 -7.61 -13.48 -1.97
CA ALA A 221 -6.52 -14.02 -1.16
C ALA A 221 -6.12 -13.03 -0.06
N GLY A 222 -5.90 -13.47 1.18
CA GLY A 222 -5.44 -12.61 2.27
C GLY A 222 -4.70 -13.38 3.37
N PRO A 223 -3.54 -12.89 3.86
CA PRO A 223 -2.81 -11.69 3.41
C PRO A 223 -2.08 -11.88 2.06
N ASN A 224 -1.88 -10.78 1.33
CA ASN A 224 -1.02 -10.69 0.13
C ASN A 224 -0.25 -9.35 0.24
N PRO A 225 1.09 -9.32 0.38
CA PRO A 225 2.03 -10.44 0.28
C PRO A 225 1.85 -11.52 1.36
N ALA A 226 2.09 -12.78 0.99
CA ALA A 226 1.97 -13.94 1.86
C ALA A 226 3.29 -14.20 2.59
N ASN A 227 3.28 -14.19 3.94
CA ASN A 227 4.41 -14.58 4.78
C ASN A 227 3.95 -15.47 5.97
N PRO A 228 4.24 -16.78 5.98
CA PRO A 228 4.61 -17.65 4.85
C PRO A 228 3.37 -18.18 4.10
N ALA A 229 2.16 -17.71 4.46
CA ALA A 229 0.91 -18.30 4.01
C ALA A 229 -0.16 -17.24 3.74
N THR A 230 -1.12 -17.61 2.90
CA THR A 230 -2.31 -16.82 2.60
C THR A 230 -3.55 -17.70 2.57
N THR A 231 -4.70 -17.10 2.89
CA THR A 231 -6.01 -17.75 2.85
C THR A 231 -6.75 -17.27 1.63
N LEU A 232 -7.16 -18.21 0.77
CA LEU A 232 -8.03 -17.96 -0.35
C LEU A 232 -9.48 -18.07 0.09
N GLN A 233 -10.32 -17.18 -0.41
CA GLN A 233 -11.75 -17.18 -0.14
C GLN A 233 -12.53 -17.02 -1.44
N TRP A 234 -13.60 -17.80 -1.60
CA TRP A 234 -14.52 -17.69 -2.72
C TRP A 234 -15.95 -17.96 -2.26
N LYS A 235 -16.92 -17.51 -3.06
CA LYS A 235 -18.35 -17.75 -2.82
C LYS A 235 -18.93 -18.52 -4.00
N LEU A 236 -19.67 -19.58 -3.68
CA LEU A 236 -20.47 -20.33 -4.64
C LEU A 236 -21.95 -19.97 -4.49
N ALA A 237 -22.56 -19.53 -5.59
CA ALA A 237 -24.00 -19.42 -5.75
C ALA A 237 -24.62 -20.76 -6.19
N THR A 238 -23.85 -21.58 -6.91
CA THR A 238 -24.27 -22.90 -7.41
C THR A 238 -23.40 -23.99 -6.79
N ALA A 239 -24.02 -25.03 -6.24
CA ALA A 239 -23.27 -26.21 -5.78
C ALA A 239 -22.66 -26.94 -6.99
N GLY A 240 -21.43 -27.43 -6.85
CA GLY A 240 -20.77 -28.19 -7.90
C GLY A 240 -19.28 -28.38 -7.64
N ARG A 241 -18.61 -29.04 -8.60
CA ARG A 241 -17.17 -29.29 -8.55
C ARG A 241 -16.38 -27.99 -8.68
N VAL A 242 -15.45 -27.79 -7.75
CA VAL A 242 -14.53 -26.67 -7.73
C VAL A 242 -13.09 -27.17 -7.80
N ARG A 243 -12.24 -26.47 -8.55
CA ARG A 243 -10.79 -26.68 -8.56
C ARG A 243 -10.05 -25.37 -8.28
N LEU A 244 -9.13 -25.41 -7.31
CA LEU A 244 -8.20 -24.32 -6.99
C LEU A 244 -6.77 -24.75 -7.26
N THR A 245 -6.13 -24.04 -8.18
CA THR A 245 -4.78 -24.37 -8.67
C THR A 245 -3.85 -23.18 -8.51
N VAL A 246 -2.73 -23.37 -7.81
CA VAL A 246 -1.62 -22.42 -7.75
C VAL A 246 -0.70 -22.66 -8.94
N CYS A 247 -0.37 -21.60 -9.67
CA CYS A 247 0.57 -21.59 -10.79
C CYS A 247 1.68 -20.56 -10.56
N ASP A 248 2.86 -20.80 -11.12
CA ASP A 248 3.89 -19.76 -11.25
C ASP A 248 3.58 -18.83 -12.46
N LEU A 249 4.38 -17.77 -12.64
CA LEU A 249 4.19 -16.79 -13.73
C LEU A 249 4.31 -17.39 -15.15
N SER A 250 4.97 -18.54 -15.30
CA SER A 250 5.03 -19.25 -16.59
C SER A 250 3.75 -20.03 -16.90
N GLY A 251 2.78 -20.03 -15.96
CA GLY A 251 1.56 -20.83 -16.03
C GLY A 251 1.74 -22.27 -15.57
N ARG A 252 2.95 -22.67 -15.13
CA ARG A 252 3.21 -24.02 -14.65
C ARG A 252 2.52 -24.23 -13.30
N ARG A 253 1.78 -25.33 -13.19
CA ARG A 253 1.09 -25.75 -11.97
C ARG A 253 2.10 -26.06 -10.87
N VAL A 254 1.93 -25.38 -9.74
CA VAL A 254 2.72 -25.52 -8.52
C VAL A 254 2.01 -26.45 -7.53
N ARG A 255 0.71 -26.22 -7.31
CA ARG A 255 -0.07 -26.99 -6.34
C ARG A 255 -1.56 -27.00 -6.66
N ILE A 256 -2.26 -28.09 -6.36
CA ILE A 256 -3.72 -28.10 -6.27
C ILE A 256 -4.11 -28.00 -4.80
N LEU A 257 -4.83 -26.94 -4.44
CA LEU A 257 -5.30 -26.72 -3.06
C LEU A 257 -6.61 -27.46 -2.79
N LEU A 258 -7.43 -27.60 -3.84
CA LEU A 258 -8.75 -28.17 -3.75
C LEU A 258 -9.19 -28.65 -5.13
N ASP A 259 -9.77 -29.85 -5.19
CA ASP A 259 -10.46 -30.39 -6.36
C ASP A 259 -11.58 -31.32 -5.88
N GLY A 260 -12.83 -30.86 -5.95
CA GLY A 260 -13.97 -31.66 -5.53
C GLY A 260 -15.27 -30.88 -5.40
N GLU A 261 -16.35 -31.58 -5.07
CA GLU A 261 -17.70 -31.02 -4.90
C GLU A 261 -17.78 -30.06 -3.71
N ARG A 262 -18.45 -28.92 -3.90
CA ARG A 262 -18.72 -27.94 -2.85
C ARG A 262 -20.16 -27.48 -2.89
N ALA A 263 -20.76 -27.33 -1.71
CA ALA A 263 -22.10 -26.79 -1.55
C ALA A 263 -22.13 -25.27 -1.80
N VAL A 264 -23.33 -24.72 -2.00
CA VAL A 264 -23.55 -23.27 -2.03
C VAL A 264 -23.03 -22.63 -0.73
N GLY A 265 -22.36 -21.49 -0.83
CA GLY A 265 -21.84 -20.75 0.33
C GLY A 265 -20.42 -20.22 0.15
N THR A 266 -19.88 -19.65 1.23
CA THR A 266 -18.50 -19.14 1.28
C THR A 266 -17.54 -20.26 1.68
N HIS A 267 -16.43 -20.38 0.96
CA HIS A 267 -15.41 -21.40 1.17
C HIS A 267 -14.04 -20.77 1.32
N THR A 268 -13.13 -21.49 1.98
CA THR A 268 -11.73 -21.06 2.14
C THR A 268 -10.75 -22.21 1.90
N ALA A 269 -9.54 -21.86 1.49
CA ALA A 269 -8.41 -22.78 1.36
C ALA A 269 -7.11 -22.04 1.71
N ARG A 270 -6.18 -22.69 2.41
CA ARG A 270 -4.91 -22.09 2.78
C ARG A 270 -3.80 -22.57 1.86
N TRP A 271 -2.96 -21.64 1.40
CA TRP A 271 -1.69 -21.97 0.76
C TRP A 271 -0.53 -21.49 1.64
N ASP A 272 0.44 -22.37 1.87
CA ASP A 272 1.58 -22.17 2.78
C ASP A 272 2.93 -22.06 2.06
N GLY A 273 2.90 -21.66 0.77
CA GLY A 273 4.12 -21.50 -0.03
C GLY A 273 4.79 -22.83 -0.38
N ARG A 274 4.05 -23.93 -0.43
CA ARG A 274 4.57 -25.26 -0.82
C ARG A 274 3.93 -25.80 -2.10
N ASP A 275 4.68 -26.64 -2.81
CA ASP A 275 4.23 -27.41 -3.97
C ASP A 275 3.46 -28.69 -3.57
N ASP A 276 3.01 -29.48 -4.55
CA ASP A 276 2.28 -30.74 -4.34
C ASP A 276 3.07 -31.80 -3.54
N VAL A 277 4.40 -31.73 -3.52
CA VAL A 277 5.28 -32.68 -2.79
C VAL A 277 5.75 -32.12 -1.45
N GLY A 278 5.19 -31.00 -1.02
CA GLY A 278 5.45 -30.37 0.29
C GLY A 278 6.75 -29.57 0.35
N ARG A 279 7.44 -29.32 -0.77
CA ARG A 279 8.64 -28.49 -0.79
C ARG A 279 8.26 -27.02 -0.84
N ARG A 280 9.02 -26.18 -0.14
CA ARG A 280 8.86 -24.72 -0.24
C ARG A 280 9.20 -24.26 -1.65
N VAL A 281 8.38 -23.40 -2.21
CA VAL A 281 8.66 -22.74 -3.48
C VAL A 281 9.42 -21.43 -3.25
N ALA A 282 10.02 -20.89 -4.30
CA ALA A 282 10.77 -19.64 -4.21
C ALA A 282 9.85 -18.46 -3.87
N ALA A 283 10.37 -17.44 -3.20
CA ALA A 283 9.70 -16.15 -3.10
C ALA A 283 9.44 -15.57 -4.50
N GLY A 284 8.32 -14.89 -4.68
CA GLY A 284 7.92 -14.34 -5.98
C GLY A 284 6.42 -14.39 -6.24
N ASN A 285 6.05 -14.08 -7.47
CA ASN A 285 4.65 -13.98 -7.87
C ASN A 285 4.08 -15.34 -8.31
N TYR A 286 2.87 -15.63 -7.82
CA TYR A 286 2.07 -16.79 -8.16
C TYR A 286 0.66 -16.35 -8.54
N VAL A 287 -0.04 -17.17 -9.31
CA VAL A 287 -1.45 -16.94 -9.66
C VAL A 287 -2.24 -18.15 -9.18
N VAL A 288 -3.29 -17.90 -8.40
CA VAL A 288 -4.26 -18.94 -8.06
C VAL A 288 -5.47 -18.81 -8.94
N ARG A 289 -5.87 -19.93 -9.55
CA ARG A 289 -7.03 -20.04 -10.43
C ARG A 289 -8.12 -20.86 -9.74
N LEU A 290 -9.32 -20.33 -9.73
CA LEU A 290 -10.57 -20.99 -9.36
C LEU A 290 -11.30 -21.37 -10.65
N ALA A 291 -11.72 -22.63 -10.77
CA ALA A 291 -12.70 -23.06 -11.76
C ALA A 291 -13.87 -23.72 -11.02
N GLY A 292 -15.09 -23.29 -11.29
CA GLY A 292 -16.29 -23.81 -10.66
C GLY A 292 -17.57 -23.54 -11.47
N PRO A 293 -18.74 -23.93 -10.95
CA PRO A 293 -20.01 -23.80 -11.66
C PRO A 293 -20.43 -22.33 -11.90
N ASP A 294 -19.98 -21.40 -11.06
CA ASP A 294 -20.28 -19.97 -11.17
C ASP A 294 -19.28 -19.20 -12.05
N GLY A 295 -18.33 -19.91 -12.67
CA GLY A 295 -17.33 -19.36 -13.58
C GLY A 295 -15.89 -19.59 -13.13
N GLU A 296 -14.98 -18.89 -13.80
CA GLU A 296 -13.55 -18.90 -13.49
C GLU A 296 -13.15 -17.61 -12.76
N GLY A 297 -12.25 -17.72 -11.80
CA GLY A 297 -11.68 -16.60 -11.05
C GLY A 297 -10.17 -16.74 -10.92
N SER A 298 -9.45 -15.64 -10.75
CA SER A 298 -8.03 -15.71 -10.44
C SER A 298 -7.59 -14.58 -9.52
N VAL A 299 -6.56 -14.84 -8.72
CA VAL A 299 -5.93 -13.86 -7.83
C VAL A 299 -4.41 -14.02 -7.88
N LYS A 300 -3.68 -12.90 -7.91
CA LYS A 300 -2.22 -12.88 -7.86
C LYS A 300 -1.76 -12.87 -6.40
N ILE A 301 -0.68 -13.58 -6.09
CA ILE A 301 -0.11 -13.70 -4.75
C ILE A 301 1.39 -13.44 -4.85
N LEU A 302 1.90 -12.49 -4.07
CA LEU A 302 3.33 -12.31 -3.84
C LEU A 302 3.73 -13.11 -2.60
N LEU A 303 4.54 -14.15 -2.76
CA LEU A 303 5.11 -14.91 -1.65
C LEU A 303 6.46 -14.29 -1.25
N VAL A 304 6.64 -13.96 0.03
CA VAL A 304 7.89 -13.44 0.58
C VAL A 304 8.47 -14.41 1.63
N PRO A 305 9.80 -14.39 1.89
CA PRO A 305 10.49 -15.33 2.78
C PRO A 305 10.02 -15.33 4.25
#